data_AF-A0A432V2F7-F1
#
_entry.id   AF-A0A432V2F7-F1
#
_cell.length_a   1.000
_cell.length_b   1.000
_cell.length_c   1.000
_cell.angle_alpha   90.00
_cell.angle_beta   90.00
_cell.angle_gamma   90.00
#
_symmetry.space_group_name_H-M   'P 1'
#
loop_
_entity.id
_entity.type
_entity.pdbx_description
1 polymer ?
#
loop_
_entity_poly.entity_id
_entity_poly.type
_entity_poly.pdbx_seq_one_letter_code
_entity_poly.pdbx_strand_id
1 'polypeptide(L)' 'MVKKRTGQPWMAAEDFGRSLPRGVGVNLLVREIAPMEEFCRNVLCATIVYADEDFAAVELLERRAPG' A
#
# COMPACT_ATOMS: atom_id res chain seq x y z
N MET A 1 1.26 17.49 8.37
CA MET A 1 0.17 16.54 8.68
C MET A 1 0.50 15.89 10.02
N VAL A 2 -0.47 15.69 10.91
CA VAL A 2 -0.29 14.96 12.17
C VAL A 2 -0.58 13.49 11.91
N LYS A 3 0.22 12.59 12.49
CA LYS A 3 0.03 11.13 12.45
C LYS A 3 -1.31 10.77 13.09
N LYS A 4 -2.18 10.05 12.39
CA LYS A 4 -3.48 9.59 12.91
C LYS A 4 -3.38 8.24 13.61
N ARG A 5 -2.51 7.34 13.13
CA ARG A 5 -2.32 6.00 13.69
C ARG A 5 -1.93 6.08 15.16
N THR A 6 -2.71 5.41 15.99
CA THR A 6 -2.50 5.27 17.44
C THR A 6 -1.68 4.04 17.82
N GLY A 7 -1.52 3.06 16.91
CA GLY A 7 -0.77 1.81 17.13
C GLY A 7 0.69 1.80 16.65
N GLN A 8 1.37 0.70 16.98
CA GLN A 8 2.67 0.31 16.42
C GLN A 8 2.51 0.07 14.91
N PRO A 9 3.44 0.54 14.06
CA PRO A 9 3.43 0.17 12.65
C PRO A 9 3.67 -1.34 12.49
N TRP A 10 3.18 -1.91 11.39
CA TRP A 10 3.46 -3.32 11.04
C TRP A 10 4.95 -3.61 10.87
N MET A 11 5.73 -2.61 10.42
CA MET A 11 7.20 -2.66 10.37
C MET A 11 7.82 -1.26 10.46
N ALA A 12 9.09 -1.17 10.85
CA ALA A 12 9.81 0.09 10.82
C ALA A 12 9.94 0.61 9.38
N ALA A 13 9.93 1.93 9.19
CA ALA A 13 9.99 2.54 7.87
C ALA A 13 11.27 2.16 7.10
N GLU A 14 12.40 2.02 7.80
CA GLU A 14 13.67 1.62 7.21
C GLU A 14 13.64 0.16 6.71
N ASP A 15 13.00 -0.73 7.48
CA ASP A 15 12.82 -2.13 7.10
C ASP A 15 11.87 -2.25 5.91
N PHE A 16 10.80 -1.45 5.88
CA PHE A 16 9.92 -1.36 4.72
C PHE A 16 10.70 -0.95 3.47
N GLY A 17 11.48 0.13 3.54
CA GLY A 17 12.29 0.60 2.42
C GLY A 17 13.27 -0.46 1.90
N ARG A 18 13.87 -1.26 2.78
CA ARG A 18 14.74 -2.39 2.39
C ARG A 18 13.98 -3.58 1.80
N SER A 19 12.72 -3.77 2.17
CA SER A 19 11.89 -4.87 1.68
C SER A 19 11.35 -4.66 0.26
N LEU A 20 11.38 -3.42 -0.25
CA LEU A 20 10.82 -3.09 -1.56
C LEU A 20 11.51 -3.89 -2.68
N PRO A 21 10.74 -4.56 -3.55
CA PRO A 21 11.30 -5.30 -4.67
C PRO A 21 12.00 -4.33 -5.64
N ARG A 22 12.99 -4.86 -6.37
CA ARG A 22 13.64 -4.09 -7.43
C ARG A 22 12.62 -3.83 -8.55
N GLY A 23 12.48 -2.58 -8.94
CA GLY A 23 11.51 -2.17 -9.96
C GLY A 23 11.00 -0.76 -9.73
N VAL A 24 9.82 -0.47 -10.28
CA VAL A 24 9.15 0.81 -10.11
C VAL A 24 8.10 0.69 -9.02
N GLY A 25 8.23 1.51 -7.98
CA GLY A 25 7.19 1.77 -7.00
C GLY A 25 6.71 3.21 -7.10
N VAL A 26 5.43 3.45 -6.80
CA VAL A 26 4.84 4.80 -6.79
C VAL A 26 4.33 5.09 -5.38
N ASN A 27 4.74 6.23 -4.83
CA ASN A 27 4.15 6.75 -3.60
C ASN A 27 2.98 7.67 -3.94
N LEU A 28 1.75 7.24 -3.62
CA LEU A 28 0.54 7.98 -3.92
C LEU A 28 0.04 8.73 -2.68
N LEU A 29 -0.01 10.05 -2.77
CA LEU A 29 -0.63 10.87 -1.74
C LEU A 29 -2.14 10.91 -1.95
N VAL A 30 -2.88 10.48 -0.94
CA VAL A 30 -4.35 10.45 -0.95
C VAL A 30 -4.88 11.19 0.26
N ARG A 31 -6.15 11.63 0.17
CA ARG A 31 -6.79 12.35 1.28
C ARG A 31 -7.17 11.41 2.43
N GLU A 32 -7.64 10.19 2.09
CA GLU A 32 -8.10 9.19 3.05
C GLU A 32 -7.68 7.79 2.57
N ILE A 33 -7.14 6.97 3.47
CA ILE A 33 -6.64 5.63 3.12
C ILE A 33 -7.80 4.66 2.87
N ALA A 34 -8.82 4.64 3.71
CA ALA A 34 -9.93 3.69 3.62
C ALA A 34 -10.61 3.63 2.22
N PRO A 35 -11.07 4.76 1.63
CA PRO A 35 -11.67 4.71 0.28
C PRO A 35 -10.66 4.34 -0.81
N MET A 36 -9.38 4.70 -0.64
CA MET A 36 -8.33 4.31 -1.59
C MET A 36 -8.02 2.81 -1.51
N GLU A 37 -7.96 2.25 -0.31
CA GLU A 37 -7.75 0.82 -0.09
C GLU A 37 -8.88 0.02 -0.75
N GLU A 38 -10.13 0.42 -0.56
CA GLU A 38 -11.29 -0.22 -1.18
C GLU A 38 -11.21 -0.17 -2.71
N PHE A 39 -10.84 0.98 -3.27
CA PHE A 39 -10.64 1.14 -4.71
C PHE A 39 -9.52 0.23 -5.23
N CYS A 40 -8.36 0.24 -4.58
CA CYS A 40 -7.23 -0.62 -4.96
C CYS A 40 -7.62 -2.09 -4.93
N ARG A 41 -8.31 -2.55 -3.88
CA ARG A 41 -8.74 -3.94 -3.72
C ARG A 41 -9.80 -4.34 -4.74
N ASN A 42 -10.85 -3.54 -4.88
CA ASN A 42 -12.08 -3.97 -5.57
C ASN A 42 -12.11 -3.56 -7.04
N VAL A 43 -11.45 -2.45 -7.42
CA VAL A 43 -11.46 -1.93 -8.79
C VAL A 43 -10.18 -2.28 -9.52
N LEU A 44 -9.02 -2.10 -8.87
CA LEU A 44 -7.73 -2.47 -9.47
C LEU A 44 -7.37 -3.94 -9.26
N CYS A 45 -8.16 -4.67 -8.47
CA CYS A 45 -7.88 -6.04 -8.07
C CYS A 45 -6.48 -6.20 -7.44
N ALA A 46 -6.01 -5.17 -6.73
CA ALA A 46 -4.69 -5.16 -6.12
C ALA A 46 -4.66 -5.96 -4.80
N THR A 47 -3.48 -6.43 -4.44
CA THR A 47 -3.23 -7.05 -3.13
C THR A 47 -2.88 -5.97 -2.11
N ILE A 48 -3.69 -5.87 -1.05
CA ILE A 48 -3.38 -5.00 0.09
C ILE A 48 -2.47 -5.78 1.04
N VAL A 49 -1.19 -5.40 1.09
CA VAL A 49 -0.19 -6.03 1.97
C VAL A 49 -0.36 -5.53 3.40
N TYR A 50 -0.62 -4.23 3.54
CA TYR A 50 -0.88 -3.57 4.81
C TYR A 50 -1.69 -2.30 4.61
N ALA A 51 -2.56 -1.96 5.56
CA ALA A 51 -3.24 -0.67 5.60
C ALA A 51 -3.54 -0.25 7.04
N ASP A 52 -3.42 1.05 7.31
CA ASP A 52 -3.86 1.75 8.50
C ASP A 52 -4.42 3.15 8.12
N GLU A 53 -4.76 3.99 9.09
CA GLU A 53 -5.34 5.32 8.84
C GLU A 53 -4.40 6.32 8.14
N ASP A 54 -3.09 6.08 8.18
CA ASP A 54 -2.05 6.96 7.64
C ASP A 54 -1.36 6.40 6.39
N PHE A 55 -1.31 5.07 6.22
CA PHE A 55 -0.48 4.42 5.20
C PHE A 55 -1.07 3.09 4.71
N ALA A 56 -0.87 2.79 3.43
CA ALA A 56 -1.13 1.48 2.86
C ALA A 56 0.02 1.04 1.93
N ALA A 57 0.44 -0.21 2.07
CA ALA A 57 1.32 -0.90 1.13
C ALA A 57 0.47 -1.79 0.23
N VAL A 58 0.56 -1.55 -1.08
CA VAL A 58 -0.29 -2.19 -2.09
C VAL A 58 0.59 -2.74 -3.20
N GLU A 59 0.33 -3.99 -3.58
CA GLU A 59 0.94 -4.63 -4.74
C GLU A 59 -0.10 -4.70 -5.86
N LEU A 60 0.21 -4.09 -7.00
CA LEU A 60 -0.62 -4.20 -8.19
C LEU A 60 -0.35 -5.56 -8.84
N LEU A 61 -1.39 -6.34 -9.09
CA LEU A 61 -1.22 -7.62 -9.78
C LEU A 61 -0.75 -7.36 -11.22
N GLU A 62 0.41 -7.90 -11.59
CA GLU A 62 0.69 -8.14 -13.00
C GLU A 62 -0.32 -9.17 -13.50
N ARG A 63 -1.23 -8.74 -14.35
CA ARG A 63 -2.08 -9.67 -15.09
C ARG A 63 -1.16 -10.47 -16.02
N ARG A 64 -0.69 -11.64 -15.59
CA ARG A 64 -0.09 -12.61 -16.52
C ARG A 64 -1.13 -12.87 -17.60
N ALA A 65 -0.80 -12.51 -18.85
CA ALA A 65 -1.58 -12.94 -19.98
C ALA A 65 -1.69 -14.48 -19.92
N PRO A 66 -2.88 -15.07 -20.17
CA PRO A 66 -2.96 -16.51 -20.34
C PRO A 66 -2.06 -16.87 -21.53
N GLY A 67 -1.09 -17.76 -21.26
CA GLY A 67 -0.25 -18.37 -22.29
C GLY A 67 -0.99 -19.44 -23.08
#